data_AF-A0A933QJK9-F1
#
_entry.id   AF-A0A933QJK9-F1
#
_cell.length_a   1.000
_cell.length_b   1.000
_cell.length_c   1.000
_cell.angle_alpha   90.00
_cell.angle_beta   90.00
_cell.angle_gamma   90.00
#
_symmetry.space_group_name_H-M   'P 1'
#
loop_
_entity.id
_entity.type
_entity.pdbx_description
1 polymer ?
#
loop_
_entity_poly.entity_id
_entity_poly.type
_entity_poly.pdbx_seq_one_letter_code
_entity_poly.pdbx_strand_id
1 'polypeptide(L)'
;MDEVRVTVERLDGTRVKFTQLSEGEQQLLTVLGLLLFTQNDESLYLLDEPDTHLNPVWIYDFLRLLQDNIRAEKGQLIVATHDPLMIGSLHKNQVRILRQEELGIVAEEPEYDPIGLGVEGLLKSELYGLRSTLAPDILDKLDRHYFLLGKQHKTDAEQMELIGLAQELNSLGVSRTHPNPYFELFANAMARRMPKPETTLTKDEIDDQAQLSDIVLNEILAEEKTVQVDKSE
;
A
#
# COMPACT_ATOMS: atom_id res chain seq x y z
N MET A 1 43.24 6.69 -2.02
CA MET A 1 41.86 6.19 -2.16
C MET A 1 42.00 4.73 -2.54
N ASP A 2 41.43 3.84 -1.74
CA ASP A 2 41.36 2.43 -2.10
C ASP A 2 40.33 2.28 -3.24
N GLU A 3 40.73 1.61 -4.32
CA GLU A 3 39.88 1.38 -5.49
C GLU A 3 39.43 -0.08 -5.48
N VAL A 4 38.12 -0.32 -5.40
CA VAL A 4 37.53 -1.66 -5.51
C VAL A 4 37.09 -1.88 -6.95
N ARG A 5 37.65 -2.90 -7.61
CA ARG A 5 37.25 -3.30 -8.98
C ARG A 5 36.49 -4.61 -8.95
N VAL A 6 35.24 -4.57 -9.40
CA VAL A 6 34.39 -5.76 -9.52
C VAL A 6 34.34 -6.23 -10.97
N THR A 7 34.61 -7.52 -11.19
CA THR A 7 34.43 -8.21 -12.48
C THR A 7 33.57 -9.45 -12.23
N VAL A 8 32.53 -9.62 -13.02
CA VAL A 8 31.62 -10.77 -12.91
C VAL A 8 31.94 -11.75 -14.03
N GLU A 9 32.10 -13.02 -13.67
CA GLU A 9 32.22 -14.13 -14.62
C GLU A 9 30.87 -14.83 -14.74
N ARG A 10 30.30 -14.82 -15.93
CA ARG A 10 29.03 -15.49 -16.24
C ARG A 10 29.25 -16.99 -16.37
N LEU A 11 28.16 -17.77 -16.29
CA LEU A 11 28.20 -19.24 -16.42
C LEU A 11 28.77 -19.73 -17.75
N ASP A 12 28.73 -18.91 -18.80
CA ASP A 12 29.32 -19.18 -20.11
C ASP A 12 30.82 -18.81 -20.18
N GLY A 13 31.43 -18.38 -19.07
CA GLY A 13 32.82 -17.96 -18.96
C GLY A 13 33.09 -16.54 -19.44
N THR A 14 32.07 -15.80 -19.88
CA THR A 14 32.24 -14.40 -20.30
C THR A 14 32.45 -13.49 -19.08
N ARG A 15 33.43 -12.60 -19.18
CA ARG A 15 33.73 -11.61 -18.13
C ARG A 15 33.14 -10.26 -18.49
N VAL A 16 32.34 -9.73 -17.57
CA VAL A 16 31.74 -8.40 -17.70
C VAL A 16 32.26 -7.51 -16.57
N LYS A 17 32.60 -6.27 -16.94
CA LYS A 17 32.97 -5.22 -15.98
C LYS A 17 31.72 -4.73 -15.26
N PHE A 18 31.89 -4.20 -14.05
CA PHE A 18 30.81 -3.59 -13.28
C PHE A 18 29.96 -2.60 -14.10
N THR A 19 30.61 -1.72 -14.88
CA THR A 19 29.94 -0.71 -15.73
C THR A 19 29.12 -1.30 -16.89
N GLN A 20 29.22 -2.60 -17.15
CA GLN A 20 28.48 -3.29 -18.22
C GLN A 20 27.25 -4.04 -17.68
N LEU A 21 27.03 -4.01 -16.36
CA LEU A 21 25.87 -4.60 -15.70
C LEU A 21 24.69 -3.62 -15.74
N SER A 22 23.48 -4.14 -15.61
CA SER A 22 22.29 -3.32 -15.39
C SER A 22 22.38 -2.57 -14.06
N GLU A 23 21.68 -1.44 -13.93
CA GLU A 23 21.73 -0.60 -12.73
C GLU A 23 21.30 -1.39 -11.47
N GLY A 24 20.26 -2.23 -11.57
CA GLY A 24 19.86 -3.10 -10.47
C GLY A 24 20.93 -4.13 -10.06
N GLU A 25 21.66 -4.71 -11.02
CA GLU A 25 22.79 -5.61 -10.72
C GLU A 25 23.95 -4.85 -10.05
N GLN A 26 24.26 -3.65 -10.53
CA GLN A 26 25.29 -2.79 -9.94
C GLN A 26 24.95 -2.43 -8.49
N GLN A 27 23.70 -2.05 -8.24
CA GLN A 27 23.18 -1.69 -6.93
C GLN A 27 23.23 -2.86 -5.97
N LEU A 28 22.73 -4.03 -6.38
CA LEU A 28 22.80 -5.26 -5.59
C LEU A 28 24.25 -5.62 -5.22
N LEU A 29 25.17 -5.60 -6.18
CA LEU A 29 26.58 -5.90 -5.93
C LEU A 29 27.25 -4.86 -5.03
N THR A 30 26.84 -3.59 -5.12
CA THR A 30 27.36 -2.52 -4.26
C THR A 30 26.98 -2.77 -2.81
N VAL A 31 25.70 -3.05 -2.55
CA VAL A 31 25.21 -3.33 -1.19
C VAL A 31 25.83 -4.62 -0.65
N LEU A 32 25.83 -5.70 -1.43
CA LEU A 32 26.46 -6.96 -1.02
C LEU A 32 27.95 -6.82 -0.75
N GLY A 33 28.66 -6.08 -1.62
CA GLY A 33 30.08 -5.81 -1.42
C GLY A 33 30.32 -5.04 -0.12
N LEU A 34 29.52 -4.00 0.13
CA LEU A 34 29.58 -3.23 1.36
C LEU A 34 29.38 -4.14 2.58
N LEU A 35 28.33 -4.96 2.60
CA LEU A 35 28.06 -5.90 3.69
C LEU A 35 29.20 -6.91 3.89
N LEU A 36 29.74 -7.48 2.81
CA LEU A 36 30.82 -8.47 2.88
C LEU A 36 32.12 -7.87 3.42
N PHE A 37 32.43 -6.63 3.08
CA PHE A 37 33.65 -5.97 3.54
C PHE A 37 33.55 -5.52 5.00
N THR A 38 32.36 -5.15 5.47
CA THR A 38 32.14 -4.63 6.83
C THR A 38 31.53 -5.66 7.80
N GLN A 39 31.29 -6.91 7.37
CA GLN A 39 30.62 -7.96 8.17
C GLN A 39 31.23 -8.22 9.55
N ASN A 40 32.52 -7.93 9.74
CA ASN A 40 33.21 -8.16 11.01
C ASN A 40 33.32 -6.92 11.90
N ASP A 41 32.97 -5.76 11.36
CA ASP A 41 33.14 -4.44 11.97
C ASP A 41 31.84 -3.98 12.64
N GLU A 42 31.96 -3.16 13.69
CA GLU A 42 30.82 -2.46 14.27
C GLU A 42 30.39 -1.30 13.36
N SER A 43 29.24 -1.44 12.70
CA SER A 43 28.87 -0.59 11.56
C SER A 43 27.44 -0.05 11.63
N LEU A 44 27.26 1.23 11.30
CA LEU A 44 25.97 1.82 10.99
C LEU A 44 25.81 1.90 9.47
N TYR A 45 24.81 1.19 8.95
CA TYR A 45 24.47 1.16 7.53
C TYR A 45 23.34 2.13 7.26
N LEU A 46 23.60 3.14 6.42
CA LEU A 46 22.58 4.10 5.96
C LEU A 46 22.42 3.91 4.47
N LEU A 47 21.28 3.38 4.05
CA LEU A 47 20.97 3.14 2.65
C LEU A 47 19.79 4.01 2.23
N ASP A 48 19.99 4.79 1.17
CA ASP A 48 18.96 5.63 0.58
C ASP A 48 18.50 5.00 -0.73
N GLU A 49 17.23 4.60 -0.76
CA GLU A 49 16.56 3.86 -1.84
C GLU A 49 17.39 2.71 -2.44
N PRO A 50 17.88 1.77 -1.60
CA PRO A 50 18.75 0.69 -2.06
C PRO A 50 18.04 -0.35 -2.96
N ASP A 51 16.73 -0.29 -3.02
CA ASP A 51 15.82 -1.09 -3.83
C ASP A 51 15.44 -0.46 -5.17
N THR A 52 15.86 0.78 -5.42
CA THR A 52 15.66 1.44 -6.72
C THR A 52 16.25 0.58 -7.85
N HIS A 53 15.51 0.50 -8.97
CA HIS A 53 15.82 -0.34 -10.13
C HIS A 53 15.76 -1.87 -9.91
N LEU A 54 15.46 -2.35 -8.70
CA LEU A 54 15.16 -3.76 -8.49
C LEU A 54 13.76 -4.09 -8.99
N ASN A 55 13.61 -5.28 -9.56
CA ASN A 55 12.27 -5.78 -9.88
C ASN A 55 11.59 -6.32 -8.60
N PRO A 56 10.25 -6.41 -8.57
CA PRO A 56 9.48 -6.90 -7.42
C PRO A 56 9.95 -8.21 -6.80
N VAL A 57 10.40 -9.17 -7.62
CA VAL A 57 10.87 -10.47 -7.11
C VAL A 57 12.17 -10.30 -6.34
N TRP A 58 13.06 -9.45 -6.83
CA TRP A 58 14.38 -9.24 -6.24
C TRP A 58 14.32 -8.43 -4.94
N ILE A 59 13.30 -7.60 -4.72
CA ILE A 59 13.14 -6.83 -3.48
C ILE A 59 13.03 -7.77 -2.26
N TYR A 60 12.26 -8.86 -2.37
CA TYR A 60 12.14 -9.84 -1.28
C TYR A 60 13.47 -10.54 -0.98
N ASP A 61 14.18 -10.96 -2.02
CA ASP A 61 15.49 -11.59 -1.87
C ASP A 61 16.52 -10.60 -1.30
N PHE A 62 16.45 -9.34 -1.72
CA PHE A 62 17.31 -8.25 -1.26
C PHE A 62 17.11 -7.96 0.23
N LEU A 63 15.86 -7.82 0.68
CA LEU A 63 15.56 -7.62 2.10
C LEU A 63 16.05 -8.80 2.95
N ARG A 64 15.82 -10.04 2.48
CA ARG A 64 16.35 -11.24 3.16
C ARG A 64 17.87 -11.20 3.27
N LEU A 65 18.57 -10.84 2.19
CA LEU A 65 20.03 -10.71 2.18
C LEU A 65 20.51 -9.66 3.20
N LEU A 66 19.85 -8.52 3.31
CA LEU A 66 20.17 -7.51 4.33
C LEU A 66 20.02 -8.07 5.74
N GLN A 67 18.90 -8.73 6.02
CA GLN A 67 18.58 -9.28 7.35
C GLN A 67 19.52 -10.44 7.74
N ASP A 68 19.88 -11.31 6.80
CA ASP A 68 20.72 -12.48 7.06
C ASP A 68 22.19 -12.10 7.31
N ASN A 69 22.67 -11.01 6.70
CA ASN A 69 24.08 -10.63 6.74
C ASN A 69 24.41 -9.57 7.80
N ILE A 70 23.43 -8.79 8.27
CA ILE A 70 23.65 -7.78 9.31
C ILE A 70 23.30 -8.39 10.67
N ARG A 71 24.33 -8.71 11.44
CA ARG A 71 24.16 -9.17 12.83
C ARG A 71 23.81 -8.00 13.73
N ALA A 72 22.67 -8.07 14.42
CA ALA A 72 22.19 -7.02 15.33
C ALA A 72 23.19 -6.62 16.42
N GLU A 73 24.08 -7.51 16.84
CA GLU A 73 25.12 -7.23 17.84
C GLU A 73 26.29 -6.38 17.31
N LYS A 74 26.44 -6.30 15.99
CA LYS A 74 27.57 -5.63 15.33
C LYS A 74 27.13 -4.58 14.32
N GLY A 75 25.84 -4.41 14.07
CA GLY A 75 25.42 -3.38 13.14
C GLY A 75 23.96 -3.01 13.22
N GLN A 76 23.71 -1.78 12.83
CA GLN A 76 22.38 -1.21 12.69
C GLN A 76 22.18 -0.80 11.25
N LEU A 77 21.03 -1.16 10.68
CA LEU A 77 20.64 -0.79 9.32
C LEU A 77 19.48 0.20 9.38
N ILE A 78 19.62 1.31 8.68
CA ILE A 78 18.57 2.27 8.40
C ILE A 78 18.43 2.36 6.89
N VAL A 79 17.23 2.08 6.40
CA VAL A 79 16.87 2.16 4.98
C VAL A 79 15.80 3.23 4.81
N ALA A 80 16.04 4.17 3.89
CA ALA A 80 14.98 4.99 3.33
C ALA A 80 14.48 4.31 2.05
N THR A 81 13.18 4.09 1.95
CA THR A 81 12.54 3.50 0.77
C THR A 81 11.12 4.04 0.63
N HIS A 82 10.64 4.10 -0.60
CA HIS A 82 9.25 4.36 -0.93
C HIS A 82 8.55 3.10 -1.52
N ASP A 83 9.23 1.94 -1.54
CA ASP A 83 8.71 0.72 -2.14
C ASP A 83 7.75 -0.04 -1.20
N PRO A 84 6.48 -0.23 -1.60
CA PRO A 84 5.49 -0.87 -0.75
C PRO A 84 5.76 -2.36 -0.53
N LEU A 85 6.53 -3.03 -1.39
CA LEU A 85 6.90 -4.44 -1.22
C LEU A 85 7.96 -4.60 -0.12
N MET A 86 8.91 -3.67 -0.05
CA MET A 86 9.90 -3.67 1.04
C MET A 86 9.21 -3.37 2.37
N ILE A 87 8.43 -2.30 2.43
CA ILE A 87 7.69 -1.91 3.65
C ILE A 87 6.71 -3.01 4.06
N GLY A 88 5.99 -3.59 3.09
CA GLY A 88 5.06 -4.70 3.27
C GLY A 88 5.69 -6.03 3.67
N SER A 89 6.98 -6.07 3.93
CA SER A 89 7.70 -7.25 4.44
C SER A 89 8.21 -7.03 5.88
N LEU A 90 7.84 -5.91 6.52
CA LEU A 90 8.34 -5.50 7.82
C LEU A 90 7.22 -5.41 8.86
N HIS A 91 7.60 -5.59 10.13
CA HIS A 91 6.76 -5.29 11.27
C HIS A 91 6.75 -3.78 11.59
N LYS A 92 5.68 -3.30 12.22
CA LYS A 92 5.54 -1.86 12.51
C LYS A 92 6.70 -1.27 13.32
N ASN A 93 7.28 -2.05 14.23
CA ASN A 93 8.41 -1.61 15.04
C ASN A 93 9.70 -1.43 14.22
N GLN A 94 9.77 -1.98 13.00
CA GLN A 94 10.87 -1.84 12.05
C GLN A 94 10.67 -0.70 11.05
N VAL A 95 9.51 -0.04 11.07
CA VAL A 95 9.16 1.03 10.14
C VAL A 95 9.02 2.35 10.91
N ARG A 96 9.45 3.45 10.30
CA ARG A 96 9.19 4.80 10.79
C ARG A 96 8.64 5.64 9.65
N ILE A 97 7.49 6.25 9.88
CA ILE A 97 6.87 7.22 8.97
C ILE A 97 7.38 8.59 9.36
N LEU A 98 7.99 9.29 8.42
CA LEU A 98 8.39 10.68 8.62
C LEU A 98 7.25 11.60 8.21
N ARG A 99 6.72 12.39 9.15
CA ARG A 99 5.69 13.41 8.89
C ARG A 99 6.23 14.79 9.22
N GLN A 100 5.91 15.75 8.35
CA GLN A 100 6.19 17.16 8.61
C GLN A 100 5.00 17.78 9.34
N GLU A 101 5.25 18.25 10.55
CA GLU A 101 4.31 19.01 11.38
C GLU A 101 4.75 20.48 11.47
N GLU A 102 3.90 21.35 12.04
CA GLU A 102 4.21 22.78 12.17
C GLU A 102 5.52 23.07 12.92
N LEU A 103 5.86 22.25 13.91
CA LEU A 103 7.01 22.43 14.81
C LEU A 103 8.25 21.62 14.41
N GLY A 104 8.18 20.78 13.36
CA GLY A 104 9.32 19.97 12.93
C GLY A 104 8.95 18.70 12.18
N ILE A 105 9.88 17.74 12.11
CA ILE A 105 9.65 16.41 11.54
C ILE A 105 9.51 15.43 12.70
N VAL A 106 8.43 14.65 12.67
CA VAL A 106 8.20 13.53 13.59
C VAL A 106 8.48 12.21 12.89
N ALA A 107 8.92 11.21 13.66
CA ALA A 107 9.17 9.86 13.18
C ALA A 107 8.39 8.88 14.05
N GLU A 108 7.32 8.31 13.50
CA GLU A 108 6.37 7.48 14.23
C GLU A 108 6.25 6.08 13.66
N GLU A 109 5.83 5.12 14.49
CA GLU A 109 5.50 3.78 14.02
C GLU A 109 4.14 3.79 13.32
N PRO A 110 3.94 2.96 12.27
CA PRO A 110 2.61 2.75 11.72
C PRO A 110 1.65 2.19 12.78
N GLU A 111 0.37 2.52 12.66
CA GLU A 111 -0.72 2.05 13.52
C GLU A 111 -0.84 0.51 13.46
N TYR A 112 -0.71 -0.05 12.27
CA TYR A 112 -0.85 -1.48 11.97
C TYR A 112 0.44 -2.09 11.42
N ASP A 113 0.61 -3.41 11.59
CA ASP A 113 1.74 -4.15 11.02
C ASP A 113 1.68 -4.18 9.47
N PRO A 114 2.67 -3.59 8.76
CA PRO A 114 2.68 -3.54 7.30
C PRO A 114 2.67 -4.91 6.62
N ILE A 115 3.35 -5.90 7.22
CA ILE A 115 3.48 -7.27 6.68
C ILE A 115 2.14 -7.99 6.44
N GLY A 116 1.06 -7.56 7.11
CA GLY A 116 -0.26 -8.17 6.98
C GLY A 116 -1.20 -7.48 5.98
N LEU A 117 -0.87 -6.28 5.49
CA LEU A 117 -1.81 -5.44 4.75
C LEU A 117 -1.87 -5.74 3.25
N GLY A 118 -0.81 -6.32 2.69
CA GLY A 118 -0.64 -6.43 1.24
C GLY A 118 -0.48 -5.06 0.56
N VAL A 119 -0.07 -5.06 -0.71
CA VAL A 119 0.30 -3.82 -1.43
C VAL A 119 -0.87 -2.84 -1.51
N GLU A 120 -2.08 -3.31 -1.82
CA GLU A 120 -3.25 -2.44 -1.90
C GLU A 120 -3.61 -1.82 -0.55
N GLY A 121 -3.55 -2.61 0.54
CA GLY A 121 -3.79 -2.13 1.89
C GLY A 121 -2.76 -1.09 2.32
N LEU A 122 -1.48 -1.31 2.00
CA LEU A 122 -0.40 -0.34 2.28
C LEU A 122 -0.64 0.98 1.56
N LEU A 123 -0.93 0.93 0.26
CA LEU A 123 -1.19 2.11 -0.55
C LEU A 123 -2.38 2.93 -0.02
N LYS A 124 -3.40 2.27 0.55
CA LYS A 124 -4.56 2.94 1.15
C LYS A 124 -4.36 3.35 2.61
N SER A 125 -3.40 2.73 3.30
CA SER A 125 -3.08 3.04 4.69
C SER A 125 -2.41 4.40 4.81
N GLU A 126 -2.17 4.81 6.05
CA GLU A 126 -1.47 6.04 6.40
C GLU A 126 -0.01 6.14 5.89
N LEU A 127 0.56 5.05 5.39
CA LEU A 127 1.89 5.01 4.78
C LEU A 127 1.94 5.79 3.46
N TYR A 128 0.84 5.76 2.68
CA TYR A 128 0.75 6.39 1.36
C TYR A 128 -0.50 7.27 1.20
N GLY A 129 -1.57 6.97 1.92
CA GLY A 129 -2.78 7.80 2.00
C GLY A 129 -3.64 7.81 0.74
N LEU A 130 -3.57 6.80 -0.13
CA LEU A 130 -4.42 6.75 -1.32
C LEU A 130 -5.86 6.38 -0.94
N ARG A 131 -6.83 7.17 -1.41
CA ARG A 131 -8.24 6.77 -1.33
C ARG A 131 -8.53 5.47 -2.08
N SER A 132 -7.85 5.26 -3.20
CA SER A 132 -7.99 4.08 -4.06
C SER A 132 -6.73 3.88 -4.89
N THR A 133 -6.45 2.62 -5.25
CA THR A 133 -5.42 2.23 -6.23
C THR A 133 -5.92 2.32 -7.67
N LEU A 134 -7.22 2.62 -7.87
CA LEU A 134 -7.78 2.92 -9.18
C LEU A 134 -7.25 4.24 -9.72
N ALA A 135 -7.13 4.32 -11.05
CA ALA A 135 -6.80 5.57 -11.73
C ALA A 135 -7.89 6.63 -11.43
N PRO A 136 -7.51 7.93 -11.28
CA PRO A 136 -8.45 8.97 -10.90
C PRO A 136 -9.69 9.07 -11.81
N ASP A 137 -9.53 8.88 -13.11
CA ASP A 137 -10.63 8.93 -14.08
C ASP A 137 -11.64 7.77 -13.89
N ILE A 138 -11.16 6.60 -13.48
CA ILE A 138 -12.00 5.46 -13.14
C ILE A 138 -12.71 5.70 -11.81
N LEU A 139 -12.03 6.32 -10.85
CA LEU A 139 -12.62 6.68 -9.56
C LEU A 139 -13.75 7.71 -9.73
N ASP A 140 -13.56 8.73 -10.57
CA ASP A 140 -14.59 9.73 -10.88
C ASP A 140 -15.83 9.09 -11.52
N LYS A 141 -15.61 8.14 -12.45
CA LYS A 141 -16.70 7.36 -13.07
C LYS A 141 -17.42 6.49 -12.05
N LEU A 142 -16.70 5.87 -11.12
CA LEU A 142 -17.26 5.05 -10.06
C LEU A 142 -18.09 5.89 -9.07
N ASP A 143 -17.57 7.05 -8.67
CA ASP A 143 -18.27 8.01 -7.81
C ASP A 143 -19.55 8.51 -8.49
N ARG A 144 -19.46 8.84 -9.79
CA ARG A 144 -20.63 9.24 -10.59
C ARG A 144 -21.66 8.11 -10.70
N HIS A 145 -21.20 6.88 -10.90
CA HIS A 145 -22.06 5.70 -10.95
C HIS A 145 -22.84 5.54 -9.63
N TYR A 146 -22.16 5.61 -8.48
CA TYR A 146 -22.82 5.51 -7.17
C TYR A 146 -23.75 6.68 -6.87
N PHE A 147 -23.33 7.91 -7.20
CA PHE A 147 -24.18 9.10 -7.06
C PHE A 147 -25.50 8.94 -7.83
N LEU A 148 -25.42 8.50 -9.08
CA LEU A 148 -26.61 8.24 -9.88
C LEU A 148 -27.42 7.10 -9.29
N LEU A 149 -26.79 5.98 -8.94
CA LEU A 149 -27.46 4.81 -8.37
C LEU A 149 -28.32 5.19 -7.15
N GLY A 150 -27.78 5.98 -6.22
CA GLY A 150 -28.47 6.45 -5.01
C GLY A 150 -29.52 7.54 -5.21
N LYS A 151 -29.58 8.20 -6.38
CA LYS A 151 -30.54 9.27 -6.65
C LYS A 151 -31.99 8.74 -6.75
N GLN A 152 -32.91 9.20 -5.91
CA GLN A 152 -34.30 8.70 -5.91
C GLN A 152 -35.08 9.00 -7.20
N HIS A 153 -34.87 10.18 -7.79
CA HIS A 153 -35.54 10.61 -9.02
C HIS A 153 -34.49 10.87 -10.11
N LYS A 154 -34.37 9.95 -11.07
CA LYS A 154 -33.44 10.04 -12.20
C LYS A 154 -34.18 10.52 -13.44
N THR A 155 -33.55 11.40 -14.21
CA THR A 155 -34.00 11.71 -15.58
C THR A 155 -33.66 10.56 -16.53
N ASP A 156 -34.29 10.49 -17.71
CA ASP A 156 -33.96 9.48 -18.73
C ASP A 156 -32.48 9.55 -19.15
N ALA A 157 -31.92 10.76 -19.23
CA ALA A 157 -30.51 10.97 -19.52
C ALA A 157 -29.59 10.38 -18.44
N GLU A 158 -29.91 10.61 -17.16
CA GLU A 158 -29.19 10.06 -16.02
C GLU A 158 -29.33 8.54 -15.91
N GLN A 159 -30.49 7.99 -16.29
CA GLN A 159 -30.71 6.55 -16.36
C GLN A 159 -29.86 5.90 -17.45
N MET A 160 -29.76 6.54 -18.63
CA MET A 160 -28.87 6.07 -19.70
C MET A 160 -27.39 6.19 -19.31
N GLU A 161 -27.00 7.29 -18.65
CA GLU A 161 -25.64 7.49 -18.12
C GLU A 161 -25.27 6.39 -17.10
N LEU A 162 -26.18 6.09 -16.16
CA LEU A 162 -25.97 5.05 -15.16
C LEU A 162 -25.70 3.67 -15.79
N ILE A 163 -26.49 3.31 -16.81
CA ILE A 163 -26.33 2.04 -17.54
C ILE A 163 -25.00 2.04 -18.31
N GLY A 164 -24.66 3.16 -18.96
CA GLY A 164 -23.39 3.29 -19.69
C GLY A 164 -22.18 3.12 -18.79
N LEU A 165 -22.16 3.82 -17.64
CA LEU A 165 -21.10 3.71 -16.64
C LEU A 165 -20.99 2.28 -16.09
N ALA A 166 -22.12 1.62 -15.82
CA ALA A 166 -22.11 0.24 -15.34
C ALA A 166 -21.49 -0.73 -16.36
N GLN A 167 -21.77 -0.55 -17.65
CA GLN A 167 -21.19 -1.37 -18.71
C GLN A 167 -19.69 -1.11 -18.88
N GLU A 168 -19.27 0.16 -18.82
CA GLU A 168 -17.86 0.55 -18.90
C GLU A 168 -17.04 0.01 -17.72
N LEU A 169 -17.50 0.23 -16.49
CA LEU A 169 -16.80 -0.25 -15.29
C LEU A 169 -16.70 -1.79 -15.24
N ASN A 170 -17.74 -2.49 -15.72
CA ASN A 170 -17.72 -3.95 -15.82
C ASN A 170 -16.77 -4.44 -16.92
N SER A 171 -16.67 -3.76 -18.05
CA SER A 171 -15.75 -4.14 -19.13
C SER A 171 -14.29 -3.95 -18.72
N LEU A 172 -14.01 -2.95 -17.89
CA LEU A 172 -12.71 -2.71 -17.26
C LEU A 172 -12.41 -3.65 -16.08
N GLY A 173 -13.37 -4.49 -15.67
CA GLY A 173 -13.19 -5.45 -14.59
C GLY A 173 -13.16 -4.83 -13.18
N VAL A 174 -13.49 -3.54 -13.04
CA VAL A 174 -13.45 -2.79 -11.77
C VAL A 174 -14.31 -3.48 -10.71
N SER A 175 -15.53 -3.89 -11.07
CA SER A 175 -16.47 -4.59 -10.19
C SER A 175 -15.97 -5.93 -9.66
N ARG A 176 -14.94 -6.53 -10.28
CA ARG A 176 -14.40 -7.84 -9.86
C ARG A 176 -13.22 -7.72 -8.90
N THR A 177 -12.48 -6.62 -8.96
CA THR A 177 -11.18 -6.47 -8.27
C THR A 177 -11.20 -5.38 -7.21
N HIS A 178 -12.12 -4.41 -7.30
CA HIS A 178 -12.21 -3.30 -6.35
C HIS A 178 -13.64 -3.24 -5.81
N PRO A 179 -13.97 -3.98 -4.73
CA PRO A 179 -15.22 -3.71 -4.01
C PRO A 179 -15.25 -2.23 -3.60
N ASN A 180 -16.46 -1.66 -3.48
CA ASN A 180 -16.68 -0.25 -3.16
C ASN A 180 -15.68 0.22 -2.06
N PRO A 181 -15.01 1.37 -2.16
CA PRO A 181 -14.08 1.83 -1.12
C PRO A 181 -14.73 1.93 0.28
N TYR A 182 -16.04 2.21 0.34
CA TYR A 182 -16.82 2.16 1.58
C TYR A 182 -17.23 0.75 2.00
N PHE A 183 -17.01 -0.29 1.17
CA PHE A 183 -17.39 -1.67 1.47
C PHE A 183 -16.68 -2.20 2.70
N GLU A 184 -15.38 -1.94 2.87
CA GLU A 184 -14.67 -2.39 4.08
C GLU A 184 -15.16 -1.65 5.32
N LEU A 185 -15.34 -0.33 5.24
CA LEU A 185 -15.90 0.48 6.33
C LEU A 185 -17.32 -0.01 6.69
N PHE A 186 -18.14 -0.26 5.68
CA PHE A 186 -19.47 -0.82 5.82
C PHE A 186 -19.46 -2.23 6.42
N ALA A 187 -18.61 -3.14 5.91
CA ALA A 187 -18.50 -4.49 6.42
C ALA A 187 -18.02 -4.52 7.87
N ASN A 188 -17.06 -3.66 8.23
CA ASN A 188 -16.57 -3.49 9.59
C ASN A 188 -17.66 -2.93 10.52
N ALA A 189 -18.38 -1.89 10.08
CA ALA A 189 -19.48 -1.31 10.85
C ALA A 189 -20.66 -2.30 11.01
N MET A 190 -20.98 -3.06 9.96
CA MET A 190 -21.97 -4.12 10.00
C MET A 190 -21.54 -5.27 10.93
N ALA A 191 -20.27 -5.70 10.89
CA ALA A 191 -19.75 -6.74 11.77
C ALA A 191 -19.80 -6.37 13.26
N ARG A 192 -19.61 -5.07 13.59
CA ARG A 192 -19.79 -4.56 14.96
C ARG A 192 -21.24 -4.68 15.45
N ARG A 193 -22.22 -4.55 14.55
CA ARG A 193 -23.65 -4.53 14.90
C ARG A 193 -24.36 -5.88 14.71
N MET A 194 -23.91 -6.71 13.78
CA MET A 194 -24.47 -8.02 13.46
C MET A 194 -23.36 -9.07 13.31
N PRO A 195 -22.99 -9.78 14.39
CA PRO A 195 -21.91 -10.77 14.36
C PRO A 195 -22.29 -12.09 13.66
N LYS A 196 -23.54 -12.24 13.18
CA LYS A 196 -23.99 -13.44 12.45
C LYS A 196 -24.93 -13.06 11.29
N PRO A 197 -24.56 -13.37 10.04
CA PRO A 197 -25.48 -13.18 8.92
C PRO A 197 -26.60 -14.22 9.00
N GLU A 198 -27.85 -13.74 9.07
CA GLU A 198 -29.02 -14.62 8.92
C GLU A 198 -29.17 -15.02 7.45
N THR A 199 -29.43 -16.30 7.20
CA THR A 199 -29.46 -16.87 5.85
C THR A 199 -30.75 -16.60 5.08
N THR A 200 -31.78 -16.06 5.75
CA THR A 200 -33.09 -15.73 5.16
C THR A 200 -33.68 -14.55 5.91
N LEU A 201 -34.09 -13.52 5.17
CA LEU A 201 -34.73 -12.32 5.72
C LEU A 201 -36.17 -12.24 5.24
N THR A 202 -37.07 -11.88 6.13
CA THR A 202 -38.44 -11.47 5.85
C THR A 202 -38.46 -10.06 5.25
N LYS A 203 -39.60 -9.65 4.69
CA LYS A 203 -39.73 -8.34 4.04
C LYS A 203 -39.48 -7.17 5.01
N ASP A 204 -39.97 -7.30 6.24
CA ASP A 204 -39.78 -6.27 7.28
C ASP A 204 -38.30 -6.22 7.71
N GLU A 205 -37.62 -7.36 7.80
CA GLU A 205 -36.18 -7.42 8.10
C GLU A 205 -35.30 -6.84 6.97
N ILE A 206 -35.75 -6.94 5.70
CA ILE A 206 -35.09 -6.28 4.57
C ILE A 206 -35.23 -4.76 4.66
N ASP A 207 -36.42 -4.26 5.02
CA ASP A 207 -36.67 -2.82 5.18
C ASP A 207 -35.89 -2.26 6.38
N ASP A 208 -35.82 -3.00 7.49
CA ASP A 208 -35.01 -2.66 8.66
C ASP A 208 -33.51 -2.69 8.34
N GLN A 209 -33.04 -3.65 7.54
CA GLN A 209 -31.65 -3.70 7.09
C GLN A 209 -31.30 -2.52 6.17
N ALA A 210 -32.23 -2.08 5.32
CA ALA A 210 -32.04 -0.90 4.47
C ALA A 210 -31.90 0.37 5.34
N GLN A 211 -32.79 0.55 6.32
CA GLN A 211 -32.69 1.67 7.28
C GLN A 211 -31.40 1.63 8.10
N LEU A 212 -30.99 0.44 8.55
CA LEU A 212 -29.74 0.25 9.28
C LEU A 212 -28.52 0.60 8.40
N SER A 213 -28.56 0.23 7.12
CA SER A 213 -27.49 0.53 6.17
C SER A 213 -27.33 2.04 5.96
N ASP A 214 -28.45 2.78 5.87
CA ASP A 214 -28.44 4.24 5.78
C ASP A 214 -27.88 4.90 7.06
N ILE A 215 -28.24 4.39 8.24
CA ILE A 215 -27.70 4.88 9.52
C ILE A 215 -26.18 4.66 9.59
N VAL A 216 -25.72 3.45 9.26
CA VAL A 216 -24.30 3.09 9.27
C VAL A 216 -23.51 3.92 8.25
N LEU A 217 -24.05 4.13 7.05
CA LEU A 217 -23.42 4.95 6.03
C LEU A 217 -23.25 6.40 6.50
N ASN A 218 -24.26 6.97 7.15
CA ASN A 218 -24.19 8.33 7.69
C ASN A 218 -23.14 8.46 8.81
N GLU A 219 -22.96 7.42 9.62
CA GLU A 219 -21.93 7.36 10.67
C GLU A 219 -20.52 7.32 10.05
N ILE A 220 -20.29 6.46 9.05
CA ILE A 220 -19.03 6.38 8.30
C ILE A 220 -18.66 7.74 7.67
N LEU A 221 -19.63 8.40 7.02
CA LEU A 221 -19.43 9.71 6.41
C LEU A 221 -19.17 10.84 7.43
N ALA A 222 -19.61 10.66 8.69
CA ALA A 222 -19.35 11.60 9.77
C ALA A 222 -17.95 11.41 10.37
N GLU A 223 -17.51 10.15 10.55
CA GLU A 223 -16.16 9.82 11.06
C GLU A 223 -15.06 10.37 10.14
N GLU A 224 -15.20 10.25 8.81
CA GLU A 224 -14.24 10.83 7.86
C GLU A 224 -14.12 12.36 7.98
N LYS A 225 -15.23 13.06 8.24
CA LYS A 225 -15.21 14.51 8.41
C LYS A 225 -14.50 14.93 9.70
N THR A 226 -14.70 14.20 10.79
CA THR A 226 -13.99 14.46 12.04
C THR A 226 -12.49 14.20 11.91
N VAL A 227 -12.07 13.14 11.21
CA VAL A 227 -10.66 12.84 10.97
C VAL A 227 -9.98 13.86 10.04
N GLN A 228 -10.73 14.51 9.14
CA GLN A 228 -10.23 15.63 8.34
C GLN A 228 -10.11 16.94 9.13
N VAL A 229 -11.01 17.20 10.09
CA VAL A 229 -10.99 18.41 10.93
C VAL A 229 -9.86 18.35 11.98
N ASP A 230 -9.62 17.19 12.59
CA ASP A 230 -8.53 17.00 13.56
C ASP A 230 -7.12 17.03 12.91
N LYS A 231 -7.03 16.93 11.58
CA LYS A 231 -5.79 17.08 10.80
C LYS A 231 -5.55 18.50 10.26
N SER A 232 -6.47 19.43 10.55
CA SER A 232 -6.39 20.83 10.11
C SER A 232 -6.29 21.85 11.26
N GLU A 233 -6.10 21.37 12.49
CA GLU A 233 -5.59 22.11 13.66
C GLU A 233 -4.17 21.64 14.02
#